data_AF-A0A166AV11-F1
#
_entry.id   AF-A0A166AV11-F1
#
_cell.length_a   1.000
_cell.length_b   1.000
_cell.length_c   1.000
_cell.angle_alpha   90.00
_cell.angle_beta   90.00
_cell.angle_gamma   90.00
#
_symmetry.space_group_name_H-M   'P 1'
#
loop_
_entity.id
_entity.type
_entity.pdbx_description
1 polymer ?
#
loop_
_entity_poly.entity_id
_entity_poly.type
_entity_poly.pdbx_seq_one_letter_code
_entity_poly.pdbx_strand_id
1 'polypeptide(L)'
;MANNTQAAFNLTADRAAVIAAEMLVVVCGDRQAARAAVAYTFLATAVYAAFAHHRGRVPHTAYIALGALAAVWSNLTAAPTPTPTAPAA
;
A
#
# COMPACT_ATOMS: atom_id res chain seq x y z
N MET A 1 28.38 -4.40 24.06
CA MET A 1 27.02 -3.94 23.73
C MET A 1 26.41 -4.99 22.83
N ALA A 2 25.38 -5.69 23.32
CA ALA A 2 24.68 -6.68 22.52
C ALA A 2 24.09 -5.96 21.30
N ASN A 3 24.51 -6.35 20.11
CA ASN A 3 23.94 -5.89 18.86
C ASN A 3 22.53 -6.48 18.81
N ASN A 4 21.54 -5.75 19.32
CA ASN A 4 20.13 -6.02 19.06
C ASN A 4 19.90 -5.79 17.58
N THR A 5 20.33 -6.76 16.74
CA THR A 5 19.80 -6.94 15.41
C THR A 5 18.30 -7.06 15.60
N GLN A 6 17.58 -5.95 15.40
CA GLN A 6 16.14 -5.96 15.15
C GLN A 6 15.91 -7.16 14.23
N ALA A 7 15.12 -8.14 14.70
CA ALA A 7 14.72 -9.25 13.86
C ALA A 7 14.24 -8.64 12.55
N ALA A 8 14.97 -8.91 11.46
CA ALA A 8 14.63 -8.36 10.16
C ALA A 8 13.16 -8.70 9.94
N PHE A 9 12.31 -7.69 9.76
CA PHE A 9 10.91 -7.90 9.42
C PHE A 9 10.92 -8.86 8.23
N ASN A 10 10.50 -10.10 8.45
CA ASN A 10 10.58 -11.16 7.44
C ASN A 10 9.41 -11.02 6.44
N LEU A 11 9.18 -9.78 6.03
CA LEU A 11 8.07 -9.32 5.23
C LEU A 11 8.63 -8.44 4.13
N THR A 12 8.53 -8.91 2.89
CA THR A 12 8.89 -8.12 1.72
C THR A 12 7.90 -6.96 1.54
N ALA A 13 8.35 -5.86 0.93
CA ALA A 13 7.48 -4.72 0.64
C ALA A 13 6.27 -5.10 -0.21
N ASP A 14 6.47 -6.02 -1.17
CA ASP A 14 5.39 -6.56 -2.00
C ASP A 14 4.33 -7.30 -1.18
N ARG A 15 4.77 -8.22 -0.30
CA ARG A 15 3.86 -8.96 0.57
C ARG A 15 3.13 -8.05 1.55
N ALA A 16 3.80 -7.02 2.05
CA ALA A 16 3.18 -5.99 2.89
C ALA A 16 2.07 -5.23 2.14
N ALA A 17 2.29 -4.90 0.86
CA ALA A 17 1.30 -4.20 0.03
C ALA A 17 0.08 -5.07 -0.28
N VAL A 18 0.27 -6.37 -0.54
CA VAL A 18 -0.82 -7.34 -0.70
C VAL A 18 -1.69 -7.39 0.56
N ILE A 19 -1.05 -7.59 1.73
CA ILE A 19 -1.76 -7.66 3.02
C ILE A 19 -2.52 -6.36 3.30
N ALA A 20 -1.91 -5.20 3.04
CA ALA A 20 -2.56 -3.91 3.24
C ALA A 20 -3.78 -3.74 2.31
N ALA A 21 -3.68 -4.18 1.05
CA ALA A 21 -4.81 -4.17 0.12
C ALA A 21 -5.96 -5.07 0.61
N GLU A 22 -5.66 -6.26 1.11
CA GLU A 22 -6.66 -7.17 1.68
C GLU A 22 -7.33 -6.57 2.92
N MET A 23 -6.55 -6.02 3.85
CA MET A 23 -7.07 -5.35 5.05
C MET A 23 -7.98 -4.18 4.69
N LEU A 24 -7.63 -3.38 3.68
CA LEU A 24 -8.46 -2.26 3.22
C LEU A 24 -9.79 -2.75 2.65
N VAL A 25 -9.81 -3.85 1.88
CA VAL A 25 -11.06 -4.42 1.38
C VAL A 25 -11.93 -4.91 2.54
N VAL A 26 -11.35 -5.57 3.54
CA VAL A 26 -12.08 -6.02 4.74
C VAL A 26 -12.69 -4.84 5.49
N VAL A 27 -11.93 -3.76 5.70
CA VAL A 27 -12.40 -2.57 6.43
C VAL A 27 -13.45 -1.79 5.64
N CYS A 28 -13.25 -1.63 4.34
CA CYS A 28 -14.17 -0.86 3.49
C CYS A 28 -15.41 -1.67 3.06
N GLY A 29 -15.42 -2.99 3.26
CA GLY A 29 -16.51 -3.89 2.88
C GLY A 29 -16.66 -4.14 1.37
N ASP A 30 -16.03 -3.31 0.54
CA ASP A 30 -15.98 -3.48 -0.92
C ASP A 30 -14.67 -2.92 -1.51
N ARG A 31 -14.28 -3.48 -2.66
CA ARG A 31 -13.05 -3.15 -3.38
C ARG A 31 -13.10 -1.77 -4.03
N GLN A 32 -14.26 -1.26 -4.45
CA GLN A 32 -14.37 0.10 -5.00
C GLN A 32 -14.18 1.15 -3.91
N ALA A 33 -14.77 0.93 -2.73
CA ALA A 33 -14.57 1.79 -1.57
C ALA A 33 -13.10 1.79 -1.11
N ALA A 34 -12.44 0.62 -1.07
CA ALA A 34 -11.01 0.52 -0.77
C ALA A 34 -10.14 1.28 -1.78
N ARG A 35 -10.45 1.18 -3.09
CA ARG A 35 -9.78 1.96 -4.13
C ARG A 35 -9.96 3.46 -3.89
N ALA A 36 -11.19 3.92 -3.66
CA ALA A 36 -11.46 5.33 -3.39
C ALA A 36 -10.64 5.83 -2.20
N ALA A 37 -10.58 5.07 -1.09
CA ALA A 37 -9.79 5.43 0.08
C ALA A 37 -8.29 5.59 -0.25
N VAL A 38 -7.70 4.65 -1.00
CA VAL A 38 -6.29 4.74 -1.41
C VAL A 38 -6.06 5.92 -2.34
N ALA A 39 -6.96 6.17 -3.30
CA ALA A 39 -6.86 7.29 -4.23
C ALA A 39 -6.91 8.64 -3.50
N TYR A 40 -7.85 8.81 -2.57
CA TYR A 40 -7.95 10.04 -1.76
C TYR A 40 -6.70 10.24 -0.89
N THR A 41 -6.22 9.18 -0.26
CA THR A 41 -5.01 9.25 0.59
C THR A 41 -3.78 9.59 -0.23
N PHE A 42 -3.64 9.02 -1.43
CA PHE A 42 -2.56 9.33 -2.36
C PHE A 42 -2.60 10.81 -2.78
N LEU A 43 -3.78 11.30 -3.18
CA LEU A 43 -3.96 12.70 -3.57
C LEU A 43 -3.63 13.65 -2.40
N ALA A 44 -4.15 13.37 -1.20
CA ALA A 44 -3.87 14.18 -0.01
C ALA A 44 -2.36 14.21 0.31
N THR A 45 -1.68 13.08 0.19
CA THR A 45 -0.23 12.97 0.40
C THR A 45 0.55 13.74 -0.67
N ALA A 46 0.12 13.69 -1.93
CA ALA A 46 0.73 14.44 -3.02
C ALA A 46 0.56 15.95 -2.85
N VAL A 47 -0.63 16.41 -2.46
CA VAL A 47 -0.89 17.82 -2.15
C VAL A 47 -0.04 18.29 -0.96
N TYR A 48 0.06 17.48 0.10
CA TYR A 48 0.95 17.76 1.23
C TYR A 48 2.41 17.88 0.79
N ALA A 49 2.91 16.95 -0.03
CA ALA A 49 4.27 16.99 -0.55
C ALA A 49 4.52 18.25 -1.40
N ALA A 50 3.58 18.62 -2.27
CA ALA A 50 3.67 19.84 -3.06
C ALA A 50 3.71 21.09 -2.17
N PHE A 51 2.83 21.17 -1.17
CA PHE A 51 2.81 22.26 -0.21
C PHE A 51 4.12 22.37 0.60
N ALA A 52 4.65 21.24 1.06
CA ALA A 52 5.92 21.17 1.78
C ALA A 52 7.11 21.56 0.89
N HIS A 53 7.06 21.20 -0.40
CA HIS A 53 8.06 21.59 -1.39
C HIS A 53 8.14 23.12 -1.54
N HIS A 54 7.00 23.81 -1.60
CA HIS A 54 6.95 25.28 -1.63
C HIS A 54 7.53 25.94 -0.36
N ARG A 55 7.65 25.19 0.74
CA ARG A 55 8.26 25.64 2.01
C ARG A 55 9.73 25.20 2.18
N GLY A 56 10.34 24.65 1.13
CA GLY A 56 11.77 24.38 1.07
C GLY A 56 12.21 22.97 1.49
N ARG A 57 11.30 22.10 1.95
CA ARG A 57 11.65 20.69 2.22
C ARG A 57 10.43 19.77 2.23
N VAL A 58 10.50 18.69 1.46
CA VAL A 58 9.54 17.58 1.54
C VAL A 58 10.10 16.51 2.49
N PRO A 59 9.34 16.04 3.50
CA PRO A 59 9.81 14.97 4.36
C PRO A 59 9.92 13.66 3.58
N HIS A 60 11.00 12.90 3.82
CA HIS A 60 11.25 11.62 3.14
C HIS A 60 10.09 10.63 3.31
N THR A 61 9.41 10.68 4.45
CA THR A 61 8.22 9.88 4.75
C THR A 61 7.06 10.09 3.77
N ALA A 62 6.91 11.29 3.19
CA ALA A 62 5.86 11.54 2.19
C ALA A 62 6.12 10.75 0.90
N TYR A 63 7.38 10.64 0.46
CA TYR A 63 7.73 9.83 -0.71
C TYR A 63 7.55 8.33 -0.43
N ILE A 64 7.91 7.86 0.78
CA ILE A 64 7.68 6.47 1.19
C ILE A 64 6.17 6.17 1.18
N ALA A 65 5.35 7.06 1.73
CA ALA A 65 3.90 6.90 1.76
C ALA A 65 3.30 6.86 0.34
N LEU A 66 3.74 7.73 -0.57
CA LEU A 66 3.31 7.70 -1.98
C LEU A 66 3.67 6.36 -2.65
N GLY A 67 4.89 5.86 -2.44
CA GLY A 67 5.32 4.56 -2.97
C GLY A 67 4.49 3.40 -2.41
N ALA A 68 4.22 3.40 -1.10
CA ALA A 68 3.40 2.38 -0.44
C ALA A 68 1.96 2.39 -0.97
N LEU A 69 1.34 3.58 -1.08
CA LEU A 69 -0.02 3.72 -1.60
C LEU A 69 -0.12 3.28 -3.07
N ALA A 70 0.91 3.57 -3.89
CA ALA A 70 0.96 3.09 -5.27
C ALA A 70 1.05 1.56 -5.34
N ALA A 71 1.85 0.91 -4.49
CA ALA A 71 1.95 -0.54 -4.44
C ALA A 71 0.63 -1.19 -3.99
N VAL A 72 -0.05 -0.62 -3.00
CA VAL A 72 -1.38 -1.07 -2.55
C VAL A 72 -2.41 -0.91 -3.66
N TRP A 73 -2.39 0.23 -4.36
CA TRP A 73 -3.29 0.48 -5.50
C TRP A 73 -3.11 -0.58 -6.59
N SER A 74 -1.88 -0.89 -6.98
CA SER A 74 -1.60 -1.94 -7.98
C SER A 74 -2.21 -3.29 -7.60
N ASN A 75 -2.15 -3.66 -6.32
CA ASN A 75 -2.77 -4.87 -5.80
C ASN A 75 -4.30 -4.80 -5.81
N LEU A 76 -4.89 -3.65 -5.48
CA LEU A 76 -6.34 -3.44 -5.58
C LEU A 76 -6.85 -3.44 -7.03
N THR A 77 -6.04 -3.05 -8.00
CA THR A 77 -6.40 -3.03 -9.43
C THR A 77 -6.04 -4.30 -10.18
N ALA A 78 -5.16 -5.15 -9.62
CA ALA A 78 -4.85 -6.45 -10.20
C ALA A 78 -6.12 -7.27 -10.40
N ALA A 79 -6.19 -7.98 -11.53
CA ALA A 79 -7.28 -8.91 -11.79
C ALA A 79 -7.33 -9.95 -10.66
N PRO A 80 -8.52 -10.34 -10.19
CA PRO A 80 -8.63 -11.44 -9.23
C PRO A 80 -7.97 -12.67 -9.82
N THR A 81 -7.05 -13.29 -9.06
CA THR A 81 -6.37 -14.51 -9.49
C THR A 81 -7.44 -15.57 -9.73
N PRO A 82 -7.52 -16.19 -10.93
CA PRO A 82 -8.52 -17.21 -11.20
C PRO A 82 -8.30 -18.37 -10.23
N THR A 83 -9.37 -18.79 -9.56
CA THR A 83 -9.34 -19.99 -8.73
C THR A 83 -8.95 -21.16 -9.63
N PRO A 84 -7.90 -21.95 -9.30
CA PRO A 84 -7.56 -23.12 -10.09
C PRO A 84 -8.72 -24.10 -10.05
N THR A 85 -9.42 -24.25 -11.17
CA THR A 85 -10.42 -25.31 -11.34
C THR A 85 -9.67 -26.63 -11.31
N ALA A 86 -9.76 -27.36 -10.21
CA ALA A 86 -9.27 -28.74 -10.17
C ALA A 86 -10.00 -29.53 -11.28
N PRO A 87 -9.29 -30.31 -12.11
CA PRO A 87 -9.95 -31.18 -13.06
C PRO A 87 -10.83 -32.17 -12.29
N ALA A 88 -12.07 -32.34 -12.75
CA ALA A 88 -12.98 -33.35 -12.21
C ALA A 88 -12.33 -34.74 -12.39
N ALA A 89 -12.29 -35.51 -11.30
CA ALA A 89 -11.74 -36.87 -11.26
C ALA A 89 -12.66 -37.89 -11.95
#